data_AF-A0A2I8VRY0-F1
#
_entry.id   AF-A0A2I8VRY0-F1
#
_cell.length_a   1.000
_cell.length_b   1.000
_cell.length_c   1.000
_cell.angle_alpha   90.00
_cell.angle_beta   90.00
_cell.angle_gamma   90.00
#
_symmetry.space_group_name_H-M   'P 1'
#
loop_
_entity.id
_entity.type
_entity.pdbx_description
1 polymer ?
#
loop_
_entity_poly.entity_id
_entity_poly.type
_entity_poly.pdbx_seq_one_letter_code
_entity_poly.pdbx_strand_id
1 'polypeptide(L)'
;MSRAQNADVGAAGEQRASEWRPELALVDDAADHRVDGHLTEDVVAEIGAVETVVAPARTPVEVKTVALRKRDGSYSRRGELHIRAANHAALLDGNGEYIVVIYEGDRADPDALDWVRTVMIPARTVDAHITAWCEDRQYGLEIARVPWPRLLDIEQTEALADDDELVGPATETDEVVA
;
A
#
# COMPACT_ATOMS: atom_id res chain seq x y z
N MET A 1 -14.73 -15.87 -0.44
CA MET A 1 -13.94 -15.01 0.46
C MET A 1 -14.92 -14.13 1.22
N SER A 2 -14.80 -14.04 2.54
CA SER A 2 -15.75 -13.26 3.35
C SER A 2 -15.34 -11.78 3.38
N ARG A 3 -16.30 -10.91 3.69
CA ARG A 3 -16.06 -9.47 3.88
C ARG A 3 -15.11 -9.19 5.04
N ALA A 4 -15.18 -9.99 6.11
CA ALA A 4 -14.31 -9.87 7.27
C ALA A 4 -12.85 -10.08 6.89
N GLN A 5 -12.54 -11.15 6.13
CA GLN A 5 -11.16 -11.45 5.73
C GLN A 5 -10.50 -10.34 4.90
N ASN A 6 -11.25 -9.68 4.01
CA ASN A 6 -10.71 -8.54 3.26
C ASN A 6 -10.48 -7.31 4.14
N ALA A 7 -11.32 -7.10 5.15
CA ALA A 7 -11.14 -6.03 6.12
C ALA A 7 -9.92 -6.31 7.02
N ASP A 8 -9.75 -7.56 7.45
CA ASP A 8 -8.63 -7.97 8.31
C ASP A 8 -7.28 -7.77 7.60
N VAL A 9 -7.16 -8.15 6.32
CA VAL A 9 -5.95 -7.90 5.51
C VAL A 9 -5.73 -6.40 5.25
N GLY A 10 -6.80 -5.63 5.10
CA GLY A 10 -6.72 -4.17 4.96
C GLY A 10 -6.14 -3.53 6.22
N ALA A 11 -6.73 -3.81 7.37
CA ALA A 11 -6.29 -3.30 8.67
C ALA A 11 -4.86 -3.74 9.02
N ALA A 12 -4.50 -5.01 8.76
CA ALA A 12 -3.12 -5.49 8.93
C ALA A 12 -2.15 -4.75 8.00
N GLY A 13 -2.59 -4.42 6.78
CA GLY A 13 -1.82 -3.61 5.85
C GLY A 13 -1.61 -2.17 6.31
N GLU A 14 -2.66 -1.50 6.82
CA GLU A 14 -2.57 -0.15 7.40
C GLU A 14 -1.58 -0.12 8.57
N GLN A 15 -1.69 -1.08 9.48
CA GLN A 15 -0.76 -1.20 10.59
C GLN A 15 0.68 -1.42 10.09
N ARG A 16 0.88 -2.34 9.14
CA ARG A 16 2.21 -2.60 8.56
C ARG A 16 2.77 -1.36 7.87
N ALA A 17 1.94 -0.61 7.16
CA ALA A 17 2.36 0.64 6.52
C ALA A 17 2.87 1.64 7.56
N SER A 18 2.15 1.83 8.67
CA SER A 18 2.56 2.75 9.74
C SER A 18 3.83 2.29 10.47
N GLU A 19 4.02 0.99 10.65
CA GLU A 19 5.25 0.43 11.23
C GLU A 19 6.49 0.68 10.36
N TRP A 20 6.35 0.54 9.03
CA TRP A 20 7.46 0.71 8.09
C TRP A 20 7.67 2.14 7.61
N ARG A 21 6.64 2.98 7.77
CA ARG A 21 6.66 4.40 7.42
C ARG A 21 6.36 5.18 8.69
N PRO A 22 7.36 5.41 9.58
CA PRO A 22 7.15 6.20 10.79
C PRO A 22 6.64 7.61 10.51
N GLU A 23 6.85 8.12 9.29
CA GLU A 23 6.27 9.37 8.81
C GLU A 23 4.74 9.32 8.64
N LEU A 24 4.10 8.14 8.59
CA LEU A 24 2.66 7.97 8.41
C LEU A 24 1.93 7.94 9.77
N ALA A 25 1.11 8.96 10.01
CA ALA A 25 0.14 8.95 11.09
C ALA A 25 -1.23 8.50 10.57
N LEU A 26 -1.71 7.35 11.05
CA LEU A 26 -3.05 6.87 10.74
C LEU A 26 -4.13 7.74 11.41
N VAL A 27 -5.25 7.90 10.73
CA VAL A 27 -6.43 8.60 11.24
C VAL A 27 -7.45 7.58 11.68
N ASP A 28 -8.11 7.83 12.81
CA ASP A 28 -9.25 7.00 13.24
C ASP A 28 -10.36 7.07 12.20
N ASP A 29 -10.87 5.92 11.78
CA ASP A 29 -12.01 5.81 10.86
C ASP A 29 -13.18 6.72 11.26
N ALA A 30 -13.42 6.90 12.56
CA ALA A 30 -14.52 7.71 13.07
C ALA A 30 -14.36 9.23 12.81
N ALA A 31 -13.16 9.71 12.48
CA ALA A 31 -12.85 11.13 12.30
C ALA A 31 -12.95 11.59 10.84
N ASP A 32 -12.45 10.79 9.89
CA ASP A 32 -12.58 11.04 8.45
C ASP A 32 -12.48 9.72 7.67
N HIS A 33 -13.60 9.23 7.13
CA HIS A 33 -13.65 7.98 6.37
C HIS A 33 -13.02 8.07 4.96
N ARG A 34 -12.45 9.22 4.59
CA ARG A 34 -11.99 9.48 3.21
C ARG A 34 -10.51 9.22 3.00
N VAL A 35 -9.70 9.16 4.07
CA VAL A 35 -8.26 8.92 4.01
C VAL A 35 -7.85 8.10 5.22
N ASP A 36 -6.83 7.25 5.07
CA ASP A 36 -6.36 6.38 6.14
C ASP A 36 -5.32 7.06 7.04
N GLY A 37 -4.69 8.14 6.56
CA GLY A 37 -3.68 8.86 7.33
C GLY A 37 -3.16 10.14 6.68
N HIS A 38 -2.13 10.71 7.31
CA HIS A 38 -1.36 11.83 6.77
C HIS A 38 0.14 11.65 7.04
N LEU A 39 0.96 12.23 6.18
CA LEU A 39 2.39 12.36 6.45
C LEU A 39 2.64 13.36 7.59
N THR A 40 3.56 13.06 8.48
CA THR A 40 3.93 13.91 9.62
C THR A 40 5.12 14.82 9.30
N GLU A 41 5.90 14.46 8.29
CA GLU A 41 7.06 15.18 7.78
C GLU A 41 7.13 15.15 6.24
N ASP A 42 8.06 15.90 5.66
CA ASP A 42 8.29 15.90 4.21
C ASP A 42 8.98 14.60 3.81
N VAL A 43 8.42 13.89 2.83
CA VAL A 43 8.91 12.61 2.34
C VAL A 43 9.43 12.76 0.93
N VAL A 44 10.62 12.20 0.69
CA VAL A 44 11.15 11.96 -0.65
C VAL A 44 11.14 10.45 -0.87
N ALA A 45 10.28 9.97 -1.76
CA ALA A 45 10.11 8.54 -2.02
C ALA A 45 10.34 8.24 -3.50
N GLU A 46 10.99 7.13 -3.80
CA GLU A 46 11.12 6.66 -5.19
C GLU A 46 9.88 5.84 -5.57
N ILE A 47 9.27 6.18 -6.71
CA ILE A 47 8.29 5.33 -7.39
C ILE A 47 9.07 4.46 -8.38
N GLY A 48 9.43 3.24 -7.97
CA GLY A 48 10.29 2.39 -8.79
C GLY A 48 11.66 3.02 -9.02
N ALA A 49 12.31 2.73 -10.16
CA ALA A 49 13.73 3.04 -10.40
C ALA A 49 13.99 4.46 -10.94
N VAL A 50 12.95 5.21 -11.33
CA VAL A 50 13.14 6.34 -12.26
C VAL A 50 12.39 7.62 -11.85
N GLU A 51 11.39 7.53 -10.97
CA GLU A 51 10.62 8.69 -10.54
C GLU A 51 10.78 8.92 -9.03
N THR A 52 10.97 10.16 -8.63
CA THR A 52 11.00 10.56 -7.22
C THR A 52 9.79 11.45 -6.93
N VAL A 53 9.05 11.10 -5.89
CA VAL A 53 7.97 11.88 -5.31
C VAL A 53 8.50 12.68 -4.15
N VAL A 54 8.08 13.94 -4.10
CA VAL A 54 8.24 14.79 -2.92
C VAL A 54 6.85 15.07 -2.39
N ALA A 55 6.52 14.51 -1.23
CA ALA A 55 5.24 14.65 -0.57
C ALA A 55 5.45 15.46 0.73
N PRO A 56 4.91 16.69 0.84
CA PRO A 56 5.08 17.50 2.04
C PRO A 56 4.42 16.90 3.28
N ALA A 57 4.79 17.37 4.46
CA ALA A 57 4.06 17.10 5.69
C ALA A 57 2.57 17.45 5.53
N ARG A 58 1.71 16.67 6.20
CA ARG A 58 0.24 16.71 6.17
C ARG A 58 -0.41 16.26 4.87
N THR A 59 0.37 15.79 3.90
CA THR A 59 -0.17 15.17 2.68
C THR A 59 -1.07 13.99 3.07
N PRO A 60 -2.34 13.95 2.60
CA PRO A 60 -3.24 12.86 2.92
C PRO A 60 -2.82 11.56 2.23
N VAL A 61 -3.07 10.44 2.90
CA VAL A 61 -2.65 9.12 2.46
C VAL A 61 -3.81 8.13 2.52
N GLU A 62 -3.92 7.28 1.50
CA GLU A 62 -4.71 6.05 1.55
C GLU A 62 -3.78 4.84 1.43
N VAL A 63 -3.97 3.85 2.30
CA VAL A 63 -3.26 2.58 2.29
C VAL A 63 -4.05 1.55 1.48
N LYS A 64 -3.32 0.76 0.68
CA LYS A 64 -3.87 -0.35 -0.09
C LYS A 64 -2.94 -1.55 -0.01
N THR A 65 -3.51 -2.75 -0.08
CA THR A 65 -2.73 -4.00 -0.05
C THR A 65 -2.86 -4.81 -1.33
N VAL A 66 -1.74 -5.37 -1.81
CA VAL A 66 -1.70 -6.22 -3.00
C VAL A 66 -0.85 -7.46 -2.77
N ALA A 67 -1.32 -8.60 -3.29
CA ALA A 67 -0.53 -9.82 -3.32
C ALA A 67 0.46 -9.74 -4.49
N LEU A 68 1.73 -10.07 -4.26
CA LEU A 68 2.72 -10.30 -5.31
C LEU A 68 2.49 -11.67 -5.98
N ARG A 69 2.36 -12.73 -5.18
CA ARG A 69 2.09 -14.11 -5.62
C ARG A 69 0.72 -14.60 -5.15
N LYS A 70 0.12 -15.51 -5.92
CA LYS A 70 -1.11 -16.23 -5.56
C LYS A 70 -0.78 -17.51 -4.81
N ARG A 71 -1.81 -18.11 -4.21
CA ARG A 71 -1.75 -19.39 -3.49
C ARG A 71 -1.17 -20.56 -4.30
N ASP A 72 -1.31 -20.55 -5.63
CA ASP A 72 -0.75 -21.59 -6.52
C ASP A 72 0.72 -21.31 -6.91
N GLY A 73 1.37 -20.34 -6.27
CA GLY A 73 2.71 -19.88 -6.61
C GLY A 73 2.79 -19.04 -7.89
N SER A 74 1.66 -18.84 -8.60
CA SER A 74 1.65 -18.00 -9.80
C SER A 74 1.61 -16.51 -9.44
N TYR A 75 2.20 -15.68 -10.27
CA TYR A 75 2.16 -14.24 -10.08
C TYR A 75 0.74 -13.66 -10.12
N SER A 76 0.50 -12.68 -9.25
CA SER A 76 -0.76 -11.96 -9.15
C SER A 76 -0.87 -10.85 -10.19
N ARG A 77 -0.84 -11.20 -11.47
CA ARG A 77 -1.16 -10.26 -12.57
C ARG A 77 -2.62 -9.78 -12.59
N ARG A 78 -3.43 -10.27 -11.65
CA ARG A 78 -4.89 -10.04 -11.56
C ARG A 78 -5.32 -9.27 -10.31
N GLY A 79 -4.37 -8.87 -9.45
CA GLY A 79 -4.73 -8.03 -8.30
C GLY A 79 -5.20 -6.66 -8.78
N GLU A 80 -6.33 -6.21 -8.25
CA GLU A 80 -6.87 -4.88 -8.53
C GLU A 80 -6.87 -4.08 -7.23
N LEU A 81 -6.45 -2.83 -7.31
CA LEU A 81 -6.75 -1.83 -6.30
C LEU A 81 -8.21 -1.41 -6.49
N HIS A 82 -8.99 -1.55 -5.43
CA HIS A 82 -10.33 -0.98 -5.36
C HIS A 82 -10.22 0.44 -4.82
N ILE A 83 -10.44 1.42 -5.70
CA ILE A 83 -10.35 2.84 -5.39
C ILE A 83 -11.76 3.37 -5.18
N ARG A 84 -12.06 3.95 -4.02
CA ARG A 84 -13.34 4.61 -3.77
C ARG A 84 -13.30 6.03 -4.32
N ALA A 85 -14.34 6.45 -5.05
CA ALA A 85 -14.38 7.76 -5.70
C ALA A 85 -14.22 8.91 -4.70
N ALA A 86 -14.92 8.83 -3.55
CA ALA A 86 -14.85 9.86 -2.52
C ALA A 86 -13.46 10.00 -1.91
N ASN A 87 -12.79 8.88 -1.60
CA ASN A 87 -11.43 8.87 -1.06
C ASN A 87 -10.44 9.41 -2.09
N HIS A 88 -10.56 8.96 -3.34
CA HIS A 88 -9.69 9.42 -4.43
C HIS A 88 -9.80 10.92 -4.67
N ALA A 89 -11.02 11.47 -4.66
CA ALA A 89 -11.23 12.91 -4.77
C ALA A 89 -10.57 13.68 -3.63
N ALA A 90 -10.70 13.20 -2.39
CA ALA A 90 -10.05 13.83 -1.23
C ALA A 90 -8.52 13.81 -1.34
N LEU A 91 -7.93 12.72 -1.86
CA LEU A 91 -6.50 12.67 -2.14
C LEU A 91 -6.12 13.65 -3.24
N LEU A 92 -6.82 13.70 -4.37
CA LEU A 92 -6.51 14.64 -5.45
C LEU A 92 -6.55 16.10 -4.97
N ASP A 93 -7.57 16.48 -4.20
CA ASP A 93 -7.71 17.83 -3.63
C ASP A 93 -6.53 18.18 -2.70
N GLY A 94 -5.98 17.19 -2.00
CA GLY A 94 -4.87 17.35 -1.07
C GLY A 94 -3.48 17.09 -1.65
N ASN A 95 -3.34 16.84 -2.96
CA ASN A 95 -2.12 16.28 -3.57
C ASN A 95 -1.63 15.02 -2.84
N GLY A 96 -2.57 14.18 -2.44
CA GLY A 96 -2.39 12.98 -1.64
C GLY A 96 -1.70 11.83 -2.36
N GLU A 97 -1.34 10.85 -1.55
CA GLU A 97 -0.54 9.70 -1.95
C GLU A 97 -1.29 8.40 -1.61
N TYR A 98 -1.03 7.37 -2.41
CA TYR A 98 -1.34 6.00 -2.05
C TYR A 98 -0.09 5.35 -1.47
N ILE A 99 -0.22 4.66 -0.35
CA ILE A 99 0.79 3.70 0.12
C ILE A 99 0.29 2.30 -0.20
N VAL A 100 0.98 1.63 -1.12
CA VAL A 100 0.69 0.25 -1.50
C VAL A 100 1.61 -0.68 -0.72
N VAL A 101 1.03 -1.49 0.16
CA VAL A 101 1.72 -2.56 0.88
C VAL A 101 1.62 -3.84 0.09
N ILE A 102 2.78 -4.42 -0.23
CA ILE A 102 2.91 -5.62 -1.04
C ILE A 102 3.21 -6.78 -0.11
N TYR A 103 2.54 -7.91 -0.31
CA TYR A 103 2.76 -9.10 0.50
C TYR A 103 2.72 -10.38 -0.37
N GLU A 104 3.28 -11.47 0.14
CA GLU A 104 3.12 -12.84 -0.34
C GLU A 104 2.26 -13.66 0.63
N GLY A 105 1.66 -14.75 0.14
CA GLY A 105 0.85 -15.66 0.95
C GLY A 105 -0.65 -15.57 0.71
N ASP A 106 -1.41 -16.34 1.50
CA ASP A 106 -2.85 -16.49 1.35
C ASP A 106 -3.59 -15.49 2.24
N ARG A 107 -4.36 -14.58 1.63
CA ARG A 107 -5.26 -13.64 2.34
C ARG A 107 -6.27 -14.32 3.26
N ALA A 108 -6.49 -15.62 3.12
CA ALA A 108 -7.33 -16.38 4.04
C ALA A 108 -6.76 -16.46 5.46
N ASP A 109 -5.45 -16.23 5.63
CA ASP A 109 -4.75 -16.24 6.91
C ASP A 109 -3.83 -15.00 7.02
N PRO A 110 -4.35 -13.85 7.50
CA PRO A 110 -3.61 -12.59 7.63
C PRO A 110 -2.32 -12.71 8.45
N ASP A 111 -2.30 -13.59 9.45
CA ASP A 111 -1.15 -13.82 10.34
C ASP A 111 -0.01 -14.56 9.63
N ALA A 112 -0.32 -15.24 8.52
CA ALA A 112 0.64 -15.96 7.69
C ALA A 112 1.05 -15.18 6.43
N LEU A 113 0.67 -13.90 6.32
CA LEU A 113 1.11 -13.05 5.23
C LEU A 113 2.56 -12.63 5.43
N ASP A 114 3.35 -12.83 4.39
CA ASP A 114 4.72 -12.35 4.33
C ASP A 114 4.70 -10.94 3.72
N TRP A 115 4.90 -9.92 4.55
CA TRP A 115 4.91 -8.55 4.09
C TRP A 115 6.24 -8.29 3.39
N VAL A 116 6.18 -7.83 2.15
CA VAL A 116 7.37 -7.67 1.29
C VAL A 116 7.90 -6.25 1.36
N ARG A 117 7.05 -5.24 1.09
CA ARG A 117 7.46 -3.83 1.06
C ARG A 117 6.30 -2.86 1.03
N THR A 118 6.60 -1.57 1.17
CA THR A 118 5.69 -0.47 0.80
C THR A 118 6.19 0.27 -0.44
N VAL A 119 5.25 0.84 -1.20
CA VAL A 119 5.53 1.79 -2.29
C VAL A 119 4.57 2.97 -2.19
N MET A 120 5.08 4.19 -2.36
CA MET A 120 4.28 5.41 -2.40
C MET A 120 3.99 5.80 -3.85
N ILE A 121 2.73 6.14 -4.16
CA ILE A 121 2.26 6.45 -5.51
C ILE A 121 1.34 7.67 -5.45
N PRO A 122 1.60 8.76 -6.19
CA PRO A 122 0.74 9.93 -6.19
C PRO A 122 -0.66 9.60 -6.66
N ALA A 123 -1.67 10.22 -6.03
CA ALA A 123 -3.05 10.03 -6.44
C ALA A 123 -3.27 10.40 -7.90
N ARG A 124 -2.58 11.44 -8.40
CA ARG A 124 -2.58 11.82 -9.82
C ARG A 124 -2.07 10.72 -10.77
N THR A 125 -1.12 9.91 -10.31
CA THR A 125 -0.59 8.78 -11.09
C THR A 125 -1.65 7.69 -11.16
N VAL A 126 -2.30 7.38 -10.03
CA VAL A 126 -3.42 6.43 -10.00
C VAL A 126 -4.60 6.92 -10.87
N ASP A 127 -4.94 8.21 -10.82
CA ASP A 127 -6.02 8.84 -11.60
C ASP A 127 -5.85 8.62 -13.10
N ALA A 128 -4.62 8.77 -13.62
CA ALA A 128 -4.29 8.53 -15.02
C ALA A 128 -4.59 7.08 -15.49
N HIS A 129 -4.71 6.13 -14.56
CA HIS A 129 -5.03 4.73 -14.85
C HIS A 129 -6.50 4.37 -14.57
N ILE A 130 -7.30 5.28 -14.02
CA ILE A 130 -8.73 5.07 -13.82
C ILE A 130 -9.46 5.28 -15.16
N THR A 131 -9.94 4.19 -15.75
CA THR A 131 -10.66 4.24 -17.04
C THR A 131 -12.18 4.35 -16.89
N ALA A 132 -12.72 3.90 -15.75
CA ALA A 132 -14.15 3.92 -15.48
C ALA A 132 -14.42 3.81 -13.98
N TRP A 133 -15.50 4.47 -13.56
CA TRP A 133 -16.13 4.27 -12.26
C TRP A 133 -17.31 3.30 -12.40
N CYS A 134 -17.55 2.49 -11.38
CA CYS A 134 -18.63 1.52 -11.34
C CYS A 134 -19.25 1.46 -9.94
N GLU A 135 -20.54 1.15 -9.87
CA GLU A 135 -21.20 0.95 -8.58
C GLU A 135 -20.80 -0.41 -8.00
N ASP A 136 -20.16 -0.37 -6.83
CA ASP A 136 -20.03 -1.53 -5.96
C ASP A 136 -21.38 -1.80 -5.30
N ARG A 137 -22.16 -2.67 -5.93
CA ARG A 137 -23.49 -3.09 -5.44
C ARG A 137 -23.46 -3.66 -4.01
N GLN A 138 -22.31 -4.11 -3.53
CA GLN A 138 -22.19 -4.63 -2.17
C GLN A 138 -22.20 -3.53 -1.11
N TYR A 139 -21.72 -2.33 -1.45
CA TYR A 139 -21.61 -1.19 -0.52
C TYR A 139 -22.40 0.04 -0.95
N GLY A 140 -22.96 0.05 -2.17
CA GLY A 140 -23.58 1.23 -2.76
C GLY A 140 -22.57 2.36 -3.00
N LEU A 141 -21.29 2.01 -3.23
CA LEU A 141 -20.20 2.96 -3.40
C LEU A 141 -19.77 3.02 -4.86
N GLU A 142 -19.32 4.18 -5.31
CA GLU A 142 -18.67 4.31 -6.61
C GLU A 142 -17.19 3.95 -6.48
N ILE A 143 -16.76 2.94 -7.23
CA ILE A 143 -15.39 2.43 -7.21
C ILE A 143 -14.78 2.35 -8.60
N ALA A 144 -13.47 2.51 -8.67
CA ALA A 144 -12.65 2.14 -9.81
C ALA A 144 -11.82 0.90 -9.46
N ARG A 145 -11.53 0.07 -10.46
CA ARG A 145 -10.66 -1.11 -10.32
C ARG A 145 -9.43 -0.91 -11.17
N VAL A 146 -8.30 -0.70 -10.52
CA VAL A 146 -7.02 -0.44 -11.19
C VAL A 146 -6.13 -1.66 -11.00
N PRO A 147 -5.76 -2.38 -12.07
CA PRO A 147 -4.78 -3.46 -11.96
C PRO A 147 -3.46 -2.91 -11.43
N TRP A 148 -3.00 -3.39 -10.27
CA TRP A 148 -1.78 -2.86 -9.66
C TRP A 148 -0.53 -3.01 -10.55
N PRO A 149 -0.39 -4.00 -11.46
CA PRO A 149 0.72 -4.05 -12.40
C PRO A 149 0.77 -2.90 -13.42
N ARG A 150 -0.27 -2.07 -13.50
CA ARG A 150 -0.24 -0.84 -14.30
C ARG A 150 0.40 0.32 -13.55
N LEU A 151 0.45 0.23 -12.23
CA LEU A 151 0.98 1.27 -11.35
C LEU A 151 2.43 0.99 -10.94
N LEU A 152 2.81 -0.29 -10.88
CA LEU A 152 4.12 -0.73 -10.40
C LEU A 152 4.72 -1.71 -11.41
N ASP A 153 6.02 -1.58 -11.64
CA ASP A 153 6.79 -2.57 -12.40
C ASP A 153 6.95 -3.84 -11.56
N ILE A 154 6.39 -4.95 -12.06
CA ILE A 154 6.46 -6.26 -11.39
C ILE A 154 7.90 -6.72 -11.28
N GLU A 155 8.69 -6.64 -12.36
CA GLU A 155 10.06 -7.18 -12.39
C GLU A 155 10.95 -6.44 -11.41
N GLN A 156 10.78 -5.11 -11.32
CA GLN A 156 11.49 -4.32 -10.33
C GLN A 156 11.01 -4.62 -8.89
N THR A 157 9.71 -4.80 -8.70
CA THR A 157 9.14 -5.16 -7.40
C THR A 157 9.71 -6.49 -6.90
N GLU A 158 9.89 -7.46 -7.81
CA GLU A 158 10.50 -8.76 -7.53
C GLU A 158 11.99 -8.65 -7.21
N ALA A 159 12.78 -7.97 -8.05
CA ALA A 159 14.21 -7.82 -7.81
C ALA A 159 14.51 -7.21 -6.44
N LEU A 160 13.70 -6.23 -6.05
CA LEU A 160 13.83 -5.58 -4.74
C LEU A 160 13.26 -6.40 -3.58
N ALA A 161 12.39 -7.37 -3.85
CA ALA A 161 11.91 -8.31 -2.82
C ALA A 161 12.95 -9.41 -2.56
N ASP A 162 13.63 -9.88 -3.60
CA ASP A 162 14.68 -10.90 -3.50
C ASP A 162 15.99 -10.32 -2.91
N ASP A 163 16.24 -9.01 -3.07
CA ASP A 163 17.40 -8.32 -2.49
C ASP A 163 17.29 -8.06 -0.96
N ASP A 164 16.10 -8.22 -0.37
CA ASP A 164 15.86 -7.96 1.07
C ASP A 164 16.24 -9.15 1.98
N GLU A 165 17.12 -10.05 1.51
CA GLU A 165 17.73 -11.11 2.33
C GLU A 165 18.75 -10.56 3.36
N LEU A 166 18.90 -9.23 3.53
CA LEU A 166 19.98 -8.62 4.33
C LEU A 166 19.64 -7.41 5.23
N VAL A 167 18.37 -7.15 5.58
CA VAL A 167 18.07 -6.19 6.68
C VAL A 167 17.19 -6.82 7.76
N GLY A 168 17.69 -7.92 8.34
CA GLY A 168 17.32 -8.25 9.72
C GLY A 168 17.89 -7.19 10.68
N PRO A 169 17.28 -6.96 11.87
CA PRO A 169 17.81 -6.03 12.85
C PRO A 169 19.25 -6.42 13.16
N ALA A 170 20.18 -5.47 13.03
CA ALA A 170 21.58 -5.66 13.37
C ALA A 170 21.66 -6.25 14.78
N THR A 171 22.00 -7.52 14.90
CA THR A 171 22.37 -8.08 16.20
C THR A 171 23.63 -7.36 16.63
N GLU A 172 23.48 -6.46 17.60
CA GLU A 172 24.58 -5.92 18.41
C GLU A 172 25.47 -7.09 18.80
N THR A 173 26.66 -7.12 18.21
CA THR A 173 27.72 -8.02 18.66
C THR A 173 28.32 -7.33 19.87
N ASP A 174 27.86 -7.73 21.05
CA ASP A 174 28.44 -7.35 22.33
C ASP A 174 29.86 -7.96 22.39
N GLU A 175 30.84 -7.19 21.94
CA GLU A 175 32.26 -7.47 22.14
C GLU A 175 32.61 -7.14 23.59
N VAL A 176 32.35 -8.08 24.50
CA VAL A 176 32.91 -8.01 25.86
C VAL A 176 34.35 -8.50 25.82
N VAL A 177 35.25 -7.53 25.67
CA VAL A 177 36.65 -7.65 26.07
C VAL A 177 36.71 -7.74 27.60
N ALA A 178 37.13 -8.89 28.13
CA ALA A 178 37.93 -9.02 29.36
C ALA A 178 38.51 -10.44 29.50
#